data_AF-A0A218ZN93-F1
#
_entry.id   AF-A0A218ZN93-F1
#
_cell.length_a   1.000
_cell.length_b   1.000
_cell.length_c   1.000
_cell.angle_alpha   90.00
_cell.angle_beta   90.00
_cell.angle_gamma   90.00
#
_symmetry.space_group_name_H-M   'P 1'
#
loop_
_entity.id
_entity.type
_entity.pdbx_description
1 polymer ?
#
loop_
_entity_poly.entity_id
_entity_poly.type
_entity_poly.pdbx_seq_one_letter_code
_entity_poly.pdbx_strand_id
1 'polypeptide(L)'
;MARLGIYTLDFRFYYRVLHLLKEWDVPFVSIEKPGDIPSDVPVVLSSVDDIVIQFEQIRDNDAMRAIRRAVPYLLDKKLFNEIFIGIDPGPKPGVAVLADRVLIEAFELGDVFSVAKNIENIITGYNTNFMSIRIGNGDKPNREKIIQELRNVDVPIDIVDEDGTSMPHKTHDNIISAARIANIENFNKEKVSRVKKSKRRTQIEKEFVTIKAFL
;
A
#
# COMPACT_ATOMS: atom_id res chain seq x y z
N MET A 1 -11.97 11.97 12.32
CA MET A 1 -11.31 11.22 11.23
C MET A 1 -11.35 9.76 11.65
N ALA A 2 -11.57 8.85 10.69
CA ALA A 2 -11.70 7.43 11.00
C ALA A 2 -10.36 6.88 11.53
N ARG A 3 -10.42 5.90 12.44
CA ARG A 3 -9.23 5.27 13.00
C ARG A 3 -9.45 3.78 13.22
N LEU A 4 -8.41 2.97 13.13
CA LEU A 4 -8.53 1.52 13.29
C LEU A 4 -8.66 1.12 14.76
N GLY A 5 -9.55 0.18 15.06
CA GLY A 5 -9.63 -0.44 16.39
C GLY A 5 -8.66 -1.62 16.50
N ILE A 6 -8.13 -1.87 17.69
CA ILE A 6 -7.34 -3.07 17.99
C ILE A 6 -7.97 -3.75 19.21
N TYR A 7 -8.47 -4.97 19.03
CA TYR A 7 -9.00 -5.79 20.13
C TYR A 7 -8.36 -7.17 20.06
N THR A 8 -7.39 -7.45 20.93
CA THR A 8 -6.69 -8.73 20.91
C THR A 8 -6.13 -9.07 22.29
N LEU A 9 -6.13 -10.35 22.63
CA LEU A 9 -5.43 -10.93 23.78
C LEU A 9 -4.04 -11.45 23.42
N ASP A 10 -3.71 -11.58 22.12
CA ASP A 10 -2.35 -11.91 21.66
C ASP A 10 -1.46 -10.66 21.73
N PHE A 11 -0.67 -10.59 22.80
CA PHE A 11 0.31 -9.54 23.02
C PHE A 11 1.31 -9.40 21.86
N ARG A 12 1.76 -10.49 21.23
CA ARG A 12 2.74 -10.39 20.12
C ARG A 12 2.10 -9.78 18.89
N PHE A 13 0.87 -10.17 18.58
CA PHE A 13 0.10 -9.57 17.49
C PHE A 13 -0.14 -8.07 17.76
N TYR A 14 -0.63 -7.74 18.97
CA TYR A 14 -0.87 -6.36 19.39
C TYR A 14 0.35 -5.46 19.18
N TYR A 15 1.53 -5.85 19.67
CA TYR A 15 2.73 -5.03 19.56
C TYR A 15 3.19 -4.84 18.11
N ARG A 16 3.05 -5.87 17.28
CA ARG A 16 3.38 -5.80 15.85
C ARG A 16 2.44 -4.85 15.13
N VAL A 17 1.13 -4.98 15.34
CA VAL A 17 0.12 -4.07 14.77
C VAL A 17 0.37 -2.63 15.21
N LEU A 18 0.56 -2.40 16.51
CA LEU A 18 0.81 -1.08 17.07
C LEU A 18 2.07 -0.43 16.47
N HIS A 19 3.14 -1.20 16.28
CA HIS A 19 4.37 -0.71 15.66
C HIS A 19 4.15 -0.29 14.21
N LEU A 20 3.53 -1.17 13.42
CA LEU A 20 3.27 -0.93 11.99
C LEU A 20 2.31 0.25 11.77
N LEU A 21 1.25 0.37 12.57
CA LEU A 21 0.32 1.49 12.47
C LEU A 21 1.00 2.83 12.76
N LYS A 22 1.94 2.86 13.72
CA LYS A 22 2.77 4.06 13.98
C LYS A 22 3.71 4.36 12.82
N GLU A 23 4.32 3.35 12.23
CA GLU A 23 5.21 3.50 11.06
C GLU A 23 4.44 4.05 9.85
N TRP A 24 3.21 3.60 9.65
CA TRP A 24 2.32 4.02 8.56
C TRP A 24 1.57 5.32 8.84
N ASP A 25 1.74 5.93 10.02
CA ASP A 25 1.00 7.12 10.49
C ASP A 25 -0.53 6.92 10.44
N VAL A 26 -0.99 5.68 10.63
CA VAL A 26 -2.41 5.32 10.65
C VAL A 26 -2.96 5.53 12.06
N PRO A 27 -4.03 6.33 12.24
CA PRO A 27 -4.62 6.56 13.55
C PRO A 27 -5.31 5.29 14.04
N PHE A 28 -5.18 5.01 15.34
CA PHE A 28 -5.74 3.81 15.93
C PHE A 28 -6.20 4.01 17.38
N VAL A 29 -6.92 3.02 17.90
CA VAL A 29 -7.34 2.92 19.29
C VAL A 29 -7.34 1.49 19.77
N SER A 30 -6.84 1.26 20.99
CA SER A 30 -6.97 -0.04 21.64
C SER A 30 -8.34 -0.13 22.30
N ILE A 31 -9.08 -1.19 21.95
CA ILE A 31 -10.41 -1.47 22.47
C ILE A 31 -10.25 -2.40 23.67
N GLU A 32 -10.79 -2.02 24.83
CA GLU A 32 -10.72 -2.85 26.03
C GLU A 32 -11.83 -3.91 26.05
N LYS A 33 -13.01 -3.56 25.52
CA LYS A 33 -14.22 -4.41 25.54
C LYS A 33 -14.89 -4.42 24.18
N PRO A 34 -15.30 -5.59 23.64
CA PRO A 34 -15.98 -5.70 22.35
C PRO A 34 -17.22 -4.82 22.16
N GLY A 35 -17.91 -4.46 23.26
CA GLY A 35 -19.12 -3.66 23.24
C GLY A 35 -18.89 -2.15 23.35
N ASP A 36 -17.63 -1.70 23.46
CA ASP A 36 -17.26 -0.29 23.66
C ASP A 36 -16.38 0.21 22.51
N ILE A 37 -16.90 0.05 21.29
CA ILE A 37 -16.20 0.47 20.06
C ILE A 37 -16.63 1.90 19.73
N PRO A 38 -15.69 2.86 19.68
CA PRO A 38 -16.00 4.24 19.29
C PRO A 38 -16.62 4.35 17.90
N SER A 39 -17.53 5.30 17.70
CA SER A 39 -18.24 5.48 16.41
C SER A 39 -17.34 5.90 15.24
N ASP A 40 -16.12 6.37 15.51
CA ASP A 40 -15.10 6.72 14.52
C ASP A 40 -14.21 5.52 14.13
N VAL A 41 -14.48 4.32 14.66
CA VAL A 41 -13.80 3.08 14.29
C VAL A 41 -14.63 2.30 13.28
N PRO A 42 -14.20 2.20 12.01
CA PRO A 42 -14.96 1.45 10.99
C PRO A 42 -14.69 -0.06 11.02
N VAL A 43 -13.55 -0.49 11.57
CA VAL A 43 -13.13 -1.90 11.63
C VAL A 43 -12.16 -2.14 12.79
N VAL A 44 -12.21 -3.34 13.36
CA VAL A 44 -11.33 -3.80 14.44
C VAL A 44 -10.36 -4.87 13.95
N LEU A 45 -9.09 -4.74 14.31
CA LEU A 45 -8.04 -5.73 14.10
C LEU A 45 -7.92 -6.67 15.31
N SER A 46 -7.80 -7.97 15.06
CA SER A 46 -7.48 -8.97 16.09
C SER A 46 -6.69 -10.14 15.51
N SER A 47 -6.15 -11.00 16.37
CA SER A 47 -5.60 -12.30 15.95
C SER A 47 -6.72 -13.26 15.53
N VAL A 48 -6.36 -14.37 14.86
CA VAL A 48 -7.32 -15.43 14.51
C VAL A 48 -7.76 -16.26 15.72
N ASP A 49 -7.02 -16.18 16.83
CA ASP A 49 -7.31 -16.93 18.06
C ASP A 49 -8.22 -16.13 19.01
N ASP A 50 -8.38 -14.83 18.78
CA ASP A 50 -9.28 -13.96 19.56
C ASP A 50 -10.76 -14.26 19.27
N ILE A 51 -11.64 -13.92 20.21
CA ILE A 51 -13.09 -14.09 20.03
C ILE A 51 -13.62 -13.27 18.83
N VAL A 52 -14.67 -13.80 18.20
CA VAL A 52 -15.45 -13.04 17.22
C VAL A 52 -16.31 -12.02 17.96
N ILE A 53 -16.29 -10.77 17.51
CA ILE A 53 -17.10 -9.69 18.07
C ILE A 53 -18.28 -9.36 17.14
N GLN A 54 -19.35 -8.78 17.68
CA GLN A 54 -20.50 -8.34 16.88
C GLN A 54 -20.22 -6.98 16.22
N PHE A 55 -19.14 -6.92 15.43
CA PHE A 55 -18.68 -5.74 14.72
C PHE A 55 -17.84 -6.15 13.50
N GLU A 56 -17.56 -5.22 12.58
CA GLU A 56 -16.65 -5.49 11.47
C GLU A 56 -15.23 -5.75 11.99
N GLN A 57 -14.71 -6.95 11.76
CA GLN A 57 -13.49 -7.45 12.39
C GLN A 57 -12.61 -8.17 11.37
N ILE A 58 -11.34 -7.73 11.28
CA ILE A 58 -10.31 -8.41 10.50
C ILE A 58 -9.46 -9.23 11.48
N ARG A 59 -9.61 -10.56 11.36
CA ARG A 59 -8.89 -11.55 12.16
C ARG A 59 -7.73 -12.10 11.34
N ASP A 60 -6.50 -11.86 11.76
CA ASP A 60 -5.30 -12.37 11.08
C ASP A 60 -4.13 -12.50 12.06
N ASN A 61 -3.22 -13.45 11.85
CA ASN A 61 -2.01 -13.60 12.68
C ASN A 61 -0.81 -12.83 12.12
N ASP A 62 -0.89 -12.38 10.87
CA ASP A 62 0.07 -11.48 10.25
C ASP A 62 -0.40 -10.03 10.38
N ALA A 63 0.35 -9.23 11.14
CA ALA A 63 -0.01 -7.85 11.42
C ALA A 63 -0.02 -6.96 10.16
N MET A 64 0.90 -7.17 9.22
CA MET A 64 0.95 -6.38 7.98
C MET A 64 -0.25 -6.70 7.10
N ARG A 65 -0.58 -7.98 6.95
CA ARG A 65 -1.79 -8.41 6.22
C ARG A 65 -3.07 -7.90 6.86
N ALA A 66 -3.15 -7.92 8.20
CA ALA A 66 -4.28 -7.35 8.92
C ALA A 66 -4.46 -5.85 8.59
N ILE A 67 -3.37 -5.07 8.63
CA ILE A 67 -3.39 -3.64 8.34
C ILE A 67 -3.76 -3.37 6.88
N ARG A 68 -3.14 -4.06 5.92
CA ARG A 68 -3.45 -3.93 4.49
C ARG A 68 -4.93 -4.19 4.18
N ARG A 69 -5.54 -5.18 4.84
CA ARG A 69 -6.99 -5.45 4.73
C ARG A 69 -7.88 -4.41 5.40
N ALA A 70 -7.38 -3.70 6.41
CA ALA A 70 -8.13 -2.69 7.16
C ALA A 70 -8.08 -1.30 6.52
N VAL A 71 -7.02 -1.00 5.78
CA VAL A 71 -6.80 0.28 5.12
C VAL A 71 -7.99 0.75 4.26
N PRO A 72 -8.67 -0.08 3.44
CA PRO A 72 -9.87 0.34 2.70
C PRO A 72 -10.97 0.97 3.57
N TYR A 73 -11.13 0.52 4.82
CA TYR A 73 -12.17 1.01 5.72
C TYR A 73 -11.93 2.46 6.17
N LEU A 74 -10.68 2.92 6.15
CA LEU A 74 -10.35 4.33 6.40
C LEU A 74 -10.77 5.24 5.24
N LEU A 75 -11.04 4.65 4.07
CA LEU A 75 -11.50 5.31 2.86
C LEU A 75 -12.99 5.03 2.59
N ASP A 76 -13.73 4.58 3.62
CA ASP A 76 -15.16 4.23 3.55
C ASP A 76 -15.47 3.12 2.52
N LYS A 77 -14.57 2.14 2.42
CA LYS A 77 -14.68 0.97 1.52
C LYS A 77 -14.40 -0.32 2.28
N LYS A 78 -14.97 -1.43 1.81
CA LYS A 78 -14.63 -2.78 2.35
C LYS A 78 -13.40 -3.41 1.71
N LEU A 79 -13.15 -3.07 0.45
CA LEU A 79 -12.03 -3.54 -0.37
C LEU A 79 -11.76 -2.51 -1.48
N PHE A 80 -10.60 -2.62 -2.13
CA PHE A 80 -10.24 -1.76 -3.25
C PHE A 80 -10.80 -2.29 -4.57
N ASN A 81 -11.24 -1.42 -5.49
CA ASN A 81 -11.71 -1.89 -6.79
C ASN A 81 -10.54 -2.37 -7.65
N GLU A 82 -9.48 -1.57 -7.70
CA GLU A 82 -8.26 -1.88 -8.46
C GLU A 82 -7.01 -1.56 -7.66
N ILE A 83 -5.99 -2.41 -7.82
CA ILE A 83 -4.65 -2.21 -7.27
C ILE A 83 -3.62 -2.38 -8.38
N PHE A 84 -2.76 -1.38 -8.52
CA PHE A 84 -1.58 -1.42 -9.38
C PHE A 84 -0.32 -1.43 -8.54
N ILE A 85 0.51 -2.45 -8.74
CA ILE A 85 1.81 -2.58 -8.10
C ILE A 85 2.87 -2.13 -9.11
N GLY A 86 3.38 -0.92 -8.95
CA GLY A 86 4.47 -0.41 -9.79
C GLY A 86 5.83 -0.85 -9.28
N ILE A 87 6.70 -1.27 -10.19
CA ILE A 87 8.08 -1.69 -9.91
C ILE A 87 9.01 -0.90 -10.82
N ASP A 88 9.89 -0.08 -10.22
CA ASP A 88 10.98 0.58 -10.92
C ASP A 88 12.22 -0.34 -10.91
N PRO A 89 12.66 -0.85 -12.08
CA PRO A 89 13.80 -1.75 -12.12
C PRO A 89 15.11 -1.06 -11.74
N GLY A 90 15.95 -1.79 -11.02
CA GLY A 90 17.28 -1.33 -10.64
C GLY A 90 17.94 -2.35 -9.71
N PRO A 91 19.18 -2.11 -9.25
CA PRO A 91 19.83 -2.98 -8.29
C PRO A 91 19.08 -3.04 -6.94
N LYS A 92 18.36 -1.96 -6.62
CA LYS A 92 17.44 -1.83 -5.48
C LYS A 92 16.08 -1.37 -6.01
N PRO A 93 15.22 -2.30 -6.44
CA PRO A 93 13.99 -1.92 -7.11
C PRO A 93 13.09 -1.06 -6.21
N GLY A 94 12.53 0.00 -6.78
CA GLY A 94 11.46 0.75 -6.14
C GLY A 94 10.14 0.01 -6.29
N VAL A 95 9.29 0.01 -5.26
CA VAL A 95 7.97 -0.60 -5.28
C VAL A 95 6.94 0.42 -4.77
N ALA A 96 5.81 0.51 -5.46
CA ALA A 96 4.69 1.35 -5.05
C ALA A 96 3.36 0.61 -5.27
N VAL A 97 2.44 0.76 -4.32
CA VAL A 97 1.09 0.18 -4.41
C VAL A 97 0.09 1.33 -4.49
N LEU A 98 -0.57 1.43 -5.64
CA LEU A 98 -1.63 2.38 -5.91
C LEU A 98 -2.97 1.66 -5.88
N ALA A 99 -3.88 2.07 -5.01
CA ALA A 99 -5.20 1.48 -4.89
C ALA A 99 -6.28 2.55 -5.13
N ASP A 100 -7.16 2.34 -6.10
CA ASP A 100 -8.16 3.33 -6.54
C ASP A 100 -7.57 4.76 -6.68
N ARG A 101 -6.38 4.87 -7.32
CA ARG A 101 -5.60 6.11 -7.52
C ARG A 101 -5.02 6.76 -6.26
N VAL A 102 -5.09 6.10 -5.12
CA VAL A 102 -4.44 6.54 -3.87
C VAL A 102 -3.15 5.75 -3.68
N LEU A 103 -2.05 6.44 -3.42
CA LEU A 103 -0.79 5.79 -3.07
C LEU A 103 -0.85 5.31 -1.61
N ILE A 104 -0.86 3.99 -1.44
CA ILE A 104 -1.02 3.32 -0.15
C ILE A 104 0.32 3.08 0.53
N GLU A 105 1.26 2.44 -0.18
CA GLU A 105 2.61 2.19 0.31
C GLU A 105 3.62 2.34 -0.83
N ALA A 106 4.83 2.80 -0.48
CA ALA A 106 5.90 2.96 -1.43
C ALA A 106 7.25 2.85 -0.70
N PHE A 107 8.16 2.01 -1.21
CA PHE A 107 9.43 1.69 -0.56
C PHE A 107 10.46 1.18 -1.57
N GLU A 108 11.72 1.16 -1.15
CA GLU A 108 12.83 0.59 -1.93
C GLU A 108 13.20 -0.79 -1.35
N LEU A 109 13.44 -1.76 -2.22
CA LEU A 109 13.92 -3.08 -1.86
C LEU A 109 15.44 -3.08 -1.63
N GLY A 110 15.91 -4.03 -0.82
CA GLY A 110 17.35 -4.22 -0.59
C GLY A 110 18.10 -4.72 -1.84
N ASP A 111 17.41 -5.53 -2.64
CA ASP A 111 17.93 -6.16 -3.86
C ASP A 111 16.81 -6.75 -4.73
N VAL A 112 17.15 -7.14 -5.95
CA VAL A 112 16.22 -7.75 -6.93
C VAL A 112 15.67 -9.11 -6.49
N PHE A 113 16.43 -9.92 -5.74
CA PHE A 113 15.99 -11.26 -5.31
C PHE A 113 14.92 -11.19 -4.22
N SER A 114 14.81 -10.07 -3.52
CA SER A 114 13.75 -9.83 -2.55
C SER A 114 12.38 -9.51 -3.17
N VAL A 115 12.31 -9.30 -4.49
CA VAL A 115 11.09 -8.88 -5.19
C VAL A 115 9.97 -9.90 -5.02
N ALA A 116 10.19 -11.17 -5.37
CA ALA A 116 9.14 -12.19 -5.36
C ALA A 116 8.41 -12.25 -4.00
N LYS A 117 9.18 -12.38 -2.92
CA LYS A 117 8.64 -12.43 -1.55
C LYS A 117 7.84 -11.17 -1.18
N ASN A 118 8.34 -9.98 -1.53
CA ASN A 118 7.65 -8.73 -1.18
C ASN A 118 6.35 -8.56 -1.98
N ILE A 119 6.37 -8.89 -3.28
CA ILE A 119 5.20 -8.84 -4.13
C ILE A 119 4.15 -9.88 -3.72
N GLU A 120 4.54 -11.11 -3.39
CA GLU A 120 3.63 -12.13 -2.84
C GLU A 120 2.97 -11.67 -1.53
N ASN A 121 3.73 -11.01 -0.64
CA ASN A 121 3.17 -10.43 0.59
C ASN A 121 2.18 -9.30 0.31
N ILE A 122 2.40 -8.48 -0.74
CA ILE A 122 1.45 -7.45 -1.17
C ILE A 122 0.19 -8.09 -1.72
N ILE A 123 0.32 -9.05 -2.64
CA ILE A 123 -0.80 -9.73 -3.30
C ILE A 123 -1.69 -10.42 -2.27
N THR A 124 -1.11 -11.18 -1.34
CA THR A 124 -1.85 -11.86 -0.27
C THR A 124 -2.34 -10.91 0.83
N GLY A 125 -1.78 -9.69 0.85
CA GLY A 125 -2.03 -8.64 1.82
C GLY A 125 -3.32 -7.86 1.56
N TYR A 126 -3.68 -7.65 0.30
CA TYR A 126 -4.83 -6.86 -0.09
C TYR A 126 -5.96 -7.71 -0.67
N ASN A 127 -7.20 -7.30 -0.39
CA ASN A 127 -8.37 -7.80 -1.10
C ASN A 127 -8.79 -6.76 -2.14
N THR A 128 -8.98 -7.20 -3.39
CA THR A 128 -9.39 -6.33 -4.49
C THR A 128 -10.11 -7.11 -5.59
N ASN A 129 -10.91 -6.41 -6.42
CA ASN A 129 -11.55 -7.01 -7.59
C ASN A 129 -10.56 -7.20 -8.76
N PHE A 130 -9.53 -6.35 -8.84
CA PHE A 130 -8.53 -6.40 -9.88
C PHE A 130 -7.16 -6.00 -9.33
N MET A 131 -6.14 -6.77 -9.69
CA MET A 131 -4.75 -6.45 -9.37
C MET A 131 -3.90 -6.65 -10.61
N SER A 132 -2.94 -5.76 -10.85
CA SER A 132 -1.85 -6.02 -11.80
C SER A 132 -0.53 -5.44 -11.34
N ILE A 133 0.56 -6.01 -11.86
CA ILE A 133 1.93 -5.55 -11.66
C ILE A 133 2.36 -4.80 -12.91
N ARG A 134 2.93 -3.60 -12.73
CA ARG A 134 3.50 -2.78 -13.80
C ARG A 134 4.99 -2.65 -13.57
N ILE A 135 5.81 -2.97 -14.56
CA ILE A 135 7.28 -2.91 -14.46
C ILE A 135 7.81 -1.91 -15.48
N GLY A 136 8.62 -0.95 -15.03
CA GLY A 136 9.24 0.04 -15.91
C GLY A 136 10.14 -0.58 -16.98
N ASN A 137 10.29 0.11 -18.11
CA ASN A 137 11.13 -0.34 -19.22
C ASN A 137 12.61 0.12 -19.11
N GLY A 138 12.95 0.98 -18.14
CA GLY A 138 14.21 1.73 -18.09
C GLY A 138 15.50 0.92 -17.93
N ASP A 139 15.54 -0.08 -17.05
CA ASP A 139 16.72 -0.93 -16.81
C ASP A 139 16.44 -2.37 -17.23
N LYS A 140 16.74 -2.68 -18.50
CA LYS A 140 16.51 -3.99 -19.11
C LYS A 140 17.15 -5.15 -18.32
N PRO A 141 18.45 -5.13 -17.96
CA PRO A 141 19.06 -6.22 -17.20
C PRO A 141 18.36 -6.54 -15.87
N ASN A 142 18.00 -5.52 -15.07
CA ASN A 142 17.32 -5.76 -13.80
C ASN A 142 15.84 -6.11 -14.01
N ARG A 143 15.18 -5.53 -15.01
CA ARG A 143 13.80 -5.90 -15.39
C ARG A 143 13.68 -7.38 -15.75
N GLU A 144 14.58 -7.93 -16.57
CA GLU A 144 14.52 -9.35 -16.94
C GLU A 144 14.66 -10.27 -15.70
N LYS A 145 15.51 -9.89 -14.74
CA LYS A 145 15.63 -10.60 -13.46
C LYS A 145 14.34 -10.50 -12.63
N ILE A 146 13.76 -9.31 -12.53
CA ILE A 146 12.47 -9.09 -11.84
C ILE A 146 11.38 -9.97 -12.45
N ILE A 147 11.27 -10.02 -13.79
CA ILE A 147 10.32 -10.89 -14.50
C ILE A 147 10.59 -12.36 -14.16
N GLN A 148 11.85 -12.79 -14.12
CA GLN A 148 12.22 -14.15 -13.77
C GLN A 148 11.85 -14.52 -12.33
N GLU A 149 12.02 -13.59 -11.38
CA GLU A 149 11.60 -13.76 -9.98
C GLU A 149 10.08 -13.85 -9.85
N LEU A 150 9.34 -13.07 -10.66
CA LEU A 150 7.87 -13.01 -10.63
C LEU A 150 7.17 -14.06 -11.49
N ARG A 151 7.91 -14.98 -12.14
CA ARG A 151 7.34 -15.93 -13.13
C ARG A 151 6.21 -16.83 -12.62
N ASN A 152 6.12 -17.04 -11.31
CA ASN A 152 5.14 -17.91 -10.66
C ASN A 152 4.01 -17.13 -9.97
N VAL A 153 3.99 -15.81 -10.11
CA VAL A 153 2.97 -14.95 -9.50
C VAL A 153 1.69 -15.02 -10.34
N ASP A 154 0.56 -15.23 -9.67
CA ASP A 154 -0.75 -15.41 -10.28
C ASP A 154 -1.48 -14.07 -10.54
N VAL A 155 -0.73 -13.04 -10.94
CA VAL A 155 -1.25 -11.68 -11.19
C VAL A 155 -0.69 -11.19 -12.53
N PRO A 156 -1.49 -10.55 -13.39
CA PRO A 156 -1.02 -10.02 -14.66
C PRO A 156 0.18 -9.07 -14.49
N ILE A 157 1.15 -9.18 -15.40
CA ILE A 157 2.36 -8.35 -15.42
C ILE A 157 2.43 -7.60 -16.74
N ASP A 158 2.48 -6.27 -16.66
CA ASP A 158 2.64 -5.36 -17.79
C ASP A 158 4.03 -4.70 -17.75
N ILE A 159 4.71 -4.66 -18.90
CA ILE A 159 5.91 -3.82 -19.07
C ILE A 159 5.44 -2.47 -19.60
N VAL A 160 5.80 -1.39 -18.91
CA VAL A 160 5.34 -0.03 -19.23
C VAL A 160 6.51 0.87 -19.62
N ASP A 161 6.29 1.68 -20.65
CA ASP A 161 7.28 2.64 -21.15
C ASP A 161 7.12 4.00 -20.46
N GLU A 162 8.22 4.52 -19.93
CA GLU A 162 8.26 5.78 -19.19
C GLU A 162 8.69 6.97 -20.05
N ASP A 163 9.02 6.76 -21.34
CA ASP A 163 9.63 7.74 -22.25
C ASP A 163 8.81 9.05 -22.47
N GLY A 164 7.61 9.17 -21.90
CA GLY A 164 6.82 10.40 -21.82
C GLY A 164 6.84 11.16 -20.48
N THR A 165 7.54 10.64 -19.46
CA THR A 165 7.45 11.14 -18.06
C THR A 165 8.76 11.73 -17.51
N SER A 166 9.81 11.78 -18.34
CA SER A 166 11.13 12.30 -18.02
C SER A 166 11.17 13.84 -17.98
N MET A 167 10.50 14.43 -16.98
CA MET A 167 10.94 15.73 -16.47
C MET A 167 12.30 15.50 -15.80
N PRO A 168 13.38 16.22 -16.20
CA PRO A 168 14.73 15.98 -15.71
C PRO A 168 14.82 16.43 -14.24
N HIS A 169 14.49 15.53 -13.32
CA HIS A 169 14.67 15.75 -11.89
C HIS A 169 15.95 15.07 -11.42
N LYS A 170 16.80 15.86 -10.76
CA LYS A 170 18.17 15.55 -10.33
C LYS A 170 18.28 14.52 -9.19
N THR A 171 17.28 13.67 -9.00
CA THR A 171 17.34 12.60 -8.01
C THR A 171 16.45 11.47 -8.52
N HIS A 172 17.07 10.38 -8.98
CA HIS A 172 16.37 9.12 -9.24
C HIS A 172 15.88 8.60 -7.89
N ASP A 173 14.64 8.92 -7.54
CA ASP A 173 13.98 8.33 -6.39
C ASP A 173 13.17 7.15 -6.92
N ASN A 174 13.73 5.94 -6.78
CA ASN A 174 13.15 4.71 -7.31
C ASN A 174 11.70 4.52 -6.82
N ILE A 175 11.37 5.04 -5.63
CA ILE A 175 10.02 5.01 -5.05
C ILE A 175 9.05 5.87 -5.86
N ILE A 176 9.48 7.07 -6.30
CA ILE A 176 8.65 7.97 -7.10
C ILE A 176 8.47 7.41 -8.52
N SER A 177 9.52 6.86 -9.11
CA SER A 177 9.42 6.17 -10.40
C SER A 177 8.44 5.00 -10.32
N ALA A 178 8.53 4.16 -9.28
CA ALA A 178 7.60 3.07 -9.06
C ALA A 178 6.15 3.56 -8.91
N ALA A 179 5.92 4.67 -8.21
CA ALA A 179 4.59 5.28 -8.10
C ALA A 179 4.07 5.80 -9.45
N ARG A 180 4.95 6.35 -10.30
CA ARG A 180 4.59 6.77 -11.66
C ARG A 180 4.21 5.57 -12.52
N ILE A 181 5.03 4.52 -12.51
CA ILE A 181 4.81 3.23 -13.17
C ILE A 181 3.44 2.63 -12.75
N ALA A 182 3.15 2.61 -11.45
CA ALA A 182 1.87 2.13 -10.92
C ALA A 182 0.68 2.93 -11.48
N ASN A 183 0.85 4.23 -11.73
CA ASN A 183 -0.19 5.15 -12.18
C ASN A 183 -0.29 5.31 -13.71
N ILE A 184 0.39 4.47 -14.51
CA ILE A 184 0.32 4.52 -15.98
C ILE A 184 -1.03 3.97 -16.45
N GLU A 185 -2.00 4.87 -16.55
CA GLU A 185 -3.19 4.74 -17.39
C GLU A 185 -3.25 6.01 -18.22
N ASN A 186 -3.42 5.91 -19.55
CA ASN A 186 -3.59 7.03 -20.50
C ASN A 186 -3.78 8.39 -19.81
N PHE A 187 -2.68 9.15 -19.69
CA PHE A 187 -2.49 10.37 -18.90
C PHE A 187 -3.68 11.35 -18.97
N ASN A 188 -4.72 11.14 -18.17
CA ASN A 188 -5.76 12.13 -17.93
C ASN A 188 -5.53 12.73 -16.55
N LYS A 189 -4.77 13.83 -16.56
CA LYS A 189 -4.72 14.80 -15.46
C LYS A 189 -6.10 15.43 -15.29
N GLU A 190 -7.05 14.73 -14.70
CA GLU A 190 -8.17 15.43 -14.09
C GLU A 190 -7.65 16.15 -12.84
N LYS A 191 -7.74 17.48 -12.91
CA LYS A 191 -7.27 18.42 -11.90
C LYS A 191 -7.88 18.09 -10.55
N VAL A 192 -7.10 17.47 -9.67
CA VAL A 192 -7.43 17.43 -8.24
C VAL A 192 -7.33 18.85 -7.69
N SER A 193 -8.46 19.40 -7.29
CA SER A 193 -8.58 20.72 -6.68
C SER A 193 -7.71 20.81 -5.43
N ARG A 194 -6.82 21.81 -5.40
CA ARG A 194 -5.91 22.10 -4.28
C ARG A 194 -6.68 22.32 -2.98
N VAL A 195 -6.59 21.38 -2.05
CA VAL A 195 -6.93 21.62 -0.63
C VAL A 195 -5.75 22.28 0.09
N LYS A 196 -6.10 23.19 1.01
CA LYS A 196 -5.28 24.23 1.65
C LYS A 196 -3.97 23.76 2.29
N LYS A 197 -3.02 24.71 2.30
CA LYS A 197 -1.63 24.65 2.77
C LYS A 197 -1.46 24.14 4.21
N SER A 198 -0.53 23.19 4.42
CA SER A 198 0.33 23.05 5.62
C SER A 198 1.37 21.93 5.41
N LYS A 199 2.56 22.10 6.04
CA LYS A 199 3.80 21.29 6.02
C LYS A 199 4.54 21.12 4.68
N ARG A 200 5.87 20.98 4.76
CA ARG A 200 6.79 20.78 3.63
C ARG A 200 6.53 19.39 3.04
N ARG A 201 5.61 19.31 2.08
CA ARG A 201 5.25 18.05 1.41
C ARG A 201 6.49 17.39 0.80
N THR A 202 6.62 16.09 1.00
CA THR A 202 7.63 15.27 0.32
C THR A 202 7.41 15.34 -1.20
N GLN A 203 8.40 14.95 -2.00
CA GLN A 203 8.23 14.98 -3.46
C GLN A 203 7.09 14.06 -3.91
N ILE A 204 6.94 12.89 -3.28
CA ILE A 204 5.85 11.96 -3.57
C ILE A 204 4.47 12.54 -3.21
N GLU A 205 4.33 13.27 -2.10
CA GLU A 205 3.09 13.97 -1.70
C GLU A 205 2.75 15.20 -2.56
N LYS A 206 3.67 15.65 -3.40
CA LYS A 206 3.38 16.70 -4.40
C LYS A 206 2.83 16.12 -5.70
N GLU A 207 3.19 14.88 -6.03
CA GLU A 207 2.84 14.22 -7.29
C GLU A 207 1.62 13.31 -7.16
N PHE A 208 1.42 12.68 -6.00
CA PHE A 208 0.36 11.70 -5.75
C PHE A 208 -0.53 12.08 -4.57
N VAL A 209 -1.80 11.68 -4.66
CA VAL A 209 -2.68 11.62 -3.49
C VAL A 209 -2.27 10.39 -2.69
N THR A 210 -1.78 10.60 -1.47
CA THR A 210 -1.36 9.52 -0.59
C THR A 210 -2.44 9.20 0.43
N ILE A 211 -2.39 8.01 1.04
CA ILE A 211 -3.32 7.63 2.11
C ILE A 211 -3.33 8.66 3.25
N LYS A 212 -2.20 9.30 3.55
CA LYS A 212 -2.06 10.38 4.55
C LYS A 212 -2.99 11.58 4.33
N ALA A 213 -3.53 11.77 3.12
CA ALA A 213 -4.55 12.80 2.88
C ALA A 213 -5.90 12.49 3.55
N PHE A 214 -6.10 11.25 3.98
CA PHE A 214 -7.35 10.74 4.56
C PHE A 214 -7.21 10.33 6.04
N LEU A 215 -5.96 10.22 6.53
CA LEU A 215 -5.61 9.93 7.93
C LEU A 215 -5.61 11.21 8.77
#